data_AF-A0A837KK93-F1
#
_entry.id   AF-A0A837KK93-F1
#
_cell.length_a   1.000
_cell.length_b   1.000
_cell.length_c   1.000
_cell.angle_alpha   90.00
_cell.angle_beta   90.00
_cell.angle_gamma   90.00
#
_symmetry.space_group_name_H-M   'P 1'
#
loop_
_entity.id
_entity.type
_entity.pdbx_description
1 polymer ?
#
loop_
_entity_poly.entity_id
_entity_poly.type
_entity_poly.pdbx_seq_one_letter_code
_entity_poly.pdbx_strand_id
1 'polypeptide(L)'
;MRKTYLLLSSLLFCALFVTDAHAVAPQGTAAPVPPQVFVPTSSKDKHGNTLEKSMAYVKTLQVKNGKLIVSLDYIQWFFGEAAVKAYRQDHPLEKEDYPMPYYIRNSSPKIRTFEISPKASFTLQTNSTKGENFHWNESVNTDTFKKFVLSKGIPYQIPFHVEVKNGVITKITEQYIP
;
A
#
# COMPACT_ATOMS: atom_id res chain seq x y z
N MET A 1 -80.62 11.06 6.87
CA MET A 1 -80.99 11.33 8.28
C MET A 1 -80.01 10.57 9.14
N ARG A 2 -79.19 11.25 9.96
CA ARG A 2 -79.35 11.36 11.43
C ARG A 2 -79.73 9.98 12.02
N LYS A 3 -79.01 9.36 12.93
CA LYS A 3 -78.14 9.92 13.99
C LYS A 3 -77.73 8.70 14.85
N THR A 4 -76.49 8.68 15.39
CA THR A 4 -76.12 8.29 16.78
C THR A 4 -76.55 6.90 17.32
N TYR A 5 -75.75 6.13 18.06
CA TYR A 5 -75.21 6.38 19.40
C TYR A 5 -74.30 5.17 19.77
N LEU A 6 -73.09 5.43 20.28
CA LEU A 6 -72.64 5.21 21.67
C LEU A 6 -72.60 3.74 22.12
N LEU A 7 -71.41 3.17 22.35
CA LEU A 7 -70.73 2.95 23.65
C LEU A 7 -71.50 1.94 24.53
N LEU A 8 -70.93 0.94 25.19
CA LEU A 8 -69.56 0.61 25.57
C LEU A 8 -69.64 -0.87 26.04
N SER A 9 -68.75 -1.77 25.62
CA SER A 9 -68.57 -3.04 26.33
C SER A 9 -67.12 -3.32 26.64
N SER A 10 -66.92 -3.78 27.88
CA SER A 10 -65.88 -4.67 28.37
C SER A 10 -64.42 -4.22 28.24
N LEU A 11 -63.85 -3.86 29.39
CA LEU A 11 -62.43 -4.08 29.67
C LEU A 11 -62.10 -5.56 29.46
N LEU A 12 -61.15 -5.84 28.57
CA LEU A 12 -60.35 -7.06 28.63
C LEU A 12 -58.88 -6.65 28.65
N PHE A 13 -58.19 -7.10 29.70
CA PHE A 13 -56.78 -6.88 29.98
C PHE A 13 -55.94 -7.57 28.90
N CYS A 14 -55.45 -6.83 27.91
CA CYS A 14 -54.39 -7.28 27.01
C CYS A 14 -53.07 -6.61 27.43
N ALA A 15 -52.16 -7.40 28.00
CA ALA A 15 -50.77 -7.00 28.16
C ALA A 15 -50.14 -6.90 26.76
N LEU A 16 -50.00 -5.68 26.25
CA LEU A 16 -49.15 -5.39 25.10
C LEU A 16 -47.73 -5.20 25.62
N PHE A 17 -46.85 -6.14 25.29
CA PHE A 17 -45.41 -5.89 25.31
C PHE A 17 -45.13 -4.73 24.36
N VAL A 18 -44.72 -3.61 24.92
CA VAL A 18 -44.17 -2.49 24.15
C VAL A 18 -42.92 -3.00 23.46
N THR A 19 -42.92 -2.79 22.16
CA THR A 19 -41.79 -2.90 21.25
C THR A 19 -40.58 -2.18 21.81
N ASP A 20 -39.49 -2.91 22.01
CA ASP A 20 -38.17 -2.36 21.75
C ASP A 20 -37.57 -3.18 20.60
N ALA A 21 -38.05 -2.85 19.40
CA ALA A 21 -37.30 -3.13 18.19
C ALA A 21 -36.02 -2.30 18.28
N HIS A 22 -35.02 -2.83 18.98
CA HIS A 22 -33.64 -2.44 18.78
C HIS A 22 -33.34 -2.81 17.33
N ALA A 23 -33.58 -1.85 16.43
CA ALA A 23 -32.98 -1.83 15.12
C ALA A 23 -31.47 -1.90 15.38
N VAL A 24 -30.92 -3.11 15.30
CA VAL A 24 -29.50 -3.30 15.11
C VAL A 24 -29.22 -2.64 13.78
N ALA A 25 -28.77 -1.39 13.84
CA ALA A 25 -28.23 -0.69 12.68
C ALA A 25 -27.23 -1.65 12.03
N PRO A 26 -27.29 -1.89 10.71
CA PRO A 26 -26.27 -2.68 10.05
C PRO A 26 -24.93 -2.02 10.37
N GLN A 27 -24.12 -2.75 11.12
CA GLN A 27 -22.79 -2.34 11.53
C GLN A 27 -22.01 -2.14 10.25
N GLY A 28 -21.92 -0.89 9.80
CA GLY A 28 -21.18 -0.51 8.62
C GLY A 28 -19.78 -1.07 8.78
N THR A 29 -19.39 -1.99 7.89
CA THR A 29 -18.03 -2.48 7.83
C THR A 29 -17.15 -1.28 7.47
N ALA A 30 -16.58 -0.64 8.51
CA ALA A 30 -15.61 0.42 8.31
C ALA A 30 -14.52 -0.12 7.38
N ALA A 31 -14.28 0.57 6.27
CA ALA A 31 -13.21 0.22 5.36
C ALA A 31 -11.91 0.07 6.17
N PRO A 32 -11.09 -0.96 5.91
CA PRO A 32 -9.86 -1.15 6.65
C PRO A 32 -9.02 0.12 6.57
N VAL A 33 -8.63 0.64 7.73
CA VAL A 33 -7.75 1.82 7.81
C VAL A 33 -6.49 1.50 7.00
N PRO A 34 -6.11 2.34 6.02
CA PRO A 34 -4.90 2.13 5.24
C PRO A 34 -3.69 1.93 6.16
N PRO A 35 -2.73 1.06 5.80
CA PRO A 35 -1.56 0.85 6.62
C PRO A 35 -0.83 2.18 6.85
N GLN A 36 -0.57 2.51 8.12
CA GLN A 36 0.14 3.73 8.50
C GLN A 36 1.64 3.66 8.18
N VAL A 37 2.16 2.45 7.94
CA VAL A 37 3.56 2.21 7.56
C VAL A 37 3.66 1.05 6.56
N PHE A 38 4.39 1.24 5.47
CA PHE A 38 4.94 0.14 4.67
C PHE A 38 6.31 -0.24 5.20
N VAL A 39 6.41 -1.47 5.71
CA VAL A 39 7.66 -2.11 6.10
C VAL A 39 7.84 -3.40 5.30
N PRO A 40 9.07 -3.91 5.14
CA PRO A 40 9.29 -5.23 4.58
C PRO A 40 8.50 -6.29 5.35
N THR A 41 7.74 -7.11 4.63
CA THR A 41 6.94 -8.22 5.18
C THR A 41 7.40 -9.54 4.59
N SER A 42 7.18 -10.64 5.32
CA SER A 42 7.40 -12.00 4.85
C SER A 42 6.24 -12.87 5.30
N SER A 43 5.64 -13.62 4.38
CA SER A 43 4.53 -14.53 4.65
C SER A 43 4.62 -15.80 3.78
N LYS A 44 3.70 -16.74 4.01
CA LYS A 44 3.56 -17.95 3.19
C LYS A 44 2.32 -17.85 2.31
N ASP A 45 2.45 -18.19 1.03
CA ASP A 45 1.29 -18.36 0.15
C ASP A 45 0.61 -19.73 0.39
N LYS A 46 -0.53 -19.95 -0.27
CA LYS A 46 -1.30 -21.20 -0.20
C LYS A 46 -0.54 -22.47 -0.64
N HIS A 47 0.63 -22.30 -1.25
CA HIS A 47 1.50 -23.37 -1.71
C HIS A 47 2.80 -23.46 -0.89
N GLY A 48 2.89 -22.74 0.24
CA GLY A 48 4.06 -22.75 1.12
C GLY A 48 5.26 -21.93 0.62
N ASN A 49 5.10 -21.19 -0.48
CA ASN A 49 6.16 -20.30 -0.97
C ASN A 49 6.31 -19.12 -0.03
N THR A 50 7.54 -18.70 0.22
CA THR A 50 7.82 -17.44 0.92
C THR A 50 7.53 -16.28 -0.01
N LEU A 51 6.63 -15.40 0.39
CA LEU A 51 6.35 -14.12 -0.27
C LEU A 51 6.89 -12.99 0.59
N GLU A 52 7.71 -12.14 0.00
CA GLU A 52 8.15 -10.88 0.62
C GLU A 52 7.59 -9.71 -0.17
N LYS A 53 7.09 -8.70 0.55
CA LYS A 53 6.71 -7.40 -0.02
C LYS A 53 7.49 -6.31 0.67
N SER A 54 8.07 -5.39 -0.09
CA SER A 54 8.90 -4.33 0.45
C SER A 54 8.88 -3.10 -0.46
N MET A 55 9.31 -1.97 0.10
CA MET A 55 9.73 -0.82 -0.68
C MET A 55 11.23 -0.70 -0.65
N ALA A 56 11.85 -0.37 -1.77
CA ALA A 56 13.31 -0.31 -1.86
C ALA A 56 13.83 0.64 -2.93
N TYR A 57 15.01 1.19 -2.69
CA TYR A 57 15.80 1.85 -3.71
C TYR A 57 16.64 0.85 -4.50
N VAL A 58 16.75 1.06 -5.82
CA VAL A 58 17.66 0.29 -6.66
C VAL A 58 19.08 0.84 -6.50
N LYS A 59 19.99 -0.02 -6.03
CA LYS A 59 21.41 0.31 -5.83
C LYS A 59 22.32 -0.21 -6.93
N THR A 60 21.93 -1.29 -7.62
CA THR A 60 22.60 -1.80 -8.82
C THR A 60 21.61 -2.55 -9.68
N LEU A 61 21.76 -2.51 -11.01
CA LEU A 61 21.03 -3.35 -11.95
C LEU A 61 21.99 -3.84 -13.04
N GLN A 62 22.18 -5.15 -13.15
CA GLN A 62 23.21 -5.73 -14.03
C GLN A 62 22.82 -7.11 -14.54
N VAL A 63 23.36 -7.50 -15.69
CA VAL A 63 23.23 -8.87 -16.21
C VAL A 63 24.46 -9.66 -15.78
N LYS A 64 24.26 -10.81 -15.12
CA LYS A 64 25.31 -11.76 -14.74
C LYS A 64 24.90 -13.15 -15.22
N ASN A 65 25.74 -13.79 -16.04
CA ASN A 65 25.48 -15.13 -16.60
C ASN A 65 24.09 -15.26 -17.26
N GLY A 66 23.70 -14.25 -18.04
CA GLY A 66 22.38 -14.20 -18.70
C GLY A 66 21.20 -13.89 -17.78
N LYS A 67 21.42 -13.70 -16.48
CA LYS A 67 20.39 -13.40 -15.48
C LYS A 67 20.41 -11.93 -15.09
N LEU A 68 19.24 -11.33 -14.96
CA LEU A 68 19.13 -9.95 -14.47
C LEU A 68 19.20 -9.95 -12.94
N ILE A 69 20.20 -9.28 -12.40
CA ILE A 69 20.47 -9.18 -10.97
C ILE A 69 20.29 -7.73 -10.52
N VAL A 70 19.55 -7.54 -9.42
CA VAL A 70 19.33 -6.23 -8.80
C VAL A 70 19.79 -6.26 -7.35
N SER A 71 20.36 -5.16 -6.88
CA SER A 71 20.60 -4.93 -5.45
C SER A 71 19.68 -3.84 -4.96
N LEU A 72 18.99 -4.11 -3.86
CA LEU A 72 17.92 -3.30 -3.30
C LEU A 72 18.28 -2.86 -1.89
N ASP A 73 18.03 -1.60 -1.58
CA ASP A 73 18.14 -1.04 -0.23
C ASP A 73 16.73 -0.82 0.31
N TYR A 74 16.34 -1.65 1.30
CA TYR A 74 14.98 -1.64 1.83
C TYR A 74 14.74 -0.38 2.66
N ILE A 75 13.54 0.17 2.53
CA ILE A 75 13.11 1.36 3.25
C ILE A 75 11.78 1.13 3.95
N GLN A 76 11.49 1.98 4.92
CA GLN A 76 10.18 2.13 5.52
C GLN A 76 9.51 3.40 4.98
N TRP A 77 8.20 3.34 4.78
CA TRP A 77 7.41 4.49 4.39
C TRP A 77 6.26 4.68 5.37
N PHE A 78 6.31 5.77 6.11
CA PHE A 78 5.33 6.15 7.12
C PHE A 78 4.35 7.18 6.58
N PHE A 79 3.11 7.17 7.04
CA PHE A 79 2.06 8.13 6.69
C PHE A 79 1.42 8.73 7.95
N GLY A 80 0.89 9.95 7.83
CA GLY A 80 0.15 10.61 8.92
C GLY A 80 0.93 10.70 10.23
N GLU A 81 0.30 10.37 11.36
CA GLU A 81 0.94 10.42 12.68
C GLU A 81 2.21 9.55 12.78
N ALA A 82 2.22 8.41 12.10
CA ALA A 82 3.39 7.54 12.07
C ALA A 82 4.57 8.21 11.34
N ALA A 83 4.31 9.04 10.33
CA ALA A 83 5.34 9.83 9.65
C ALA A 83 5.92 10.90 10.57
N VAL A 84 5.06 11.66 11.26
CA VAL A 84 5.48 12.69 12.22
C VAL A 84 6.33 12.05 13.32
N LYS A 85 5.89 10.92 13.88
CA LYS A 85 6.64 10.19 14.91
C LYS A 85 7.99 9.71 14.40
N ALA A 86 8.05 9.10 13.22
CA ALA A 86 9.31 8.63 12.65
C ALA A 86 10.28 9.79 12.35
N TYR A 87 9.78 10.90 11.83
CA TYR A 87 10.55 12.12 11.62
C TYR A 87 11.15 12.65 12.92
N ARG A 88 10.34 12.78 13.98
CA ARG A 88 10.80 13.26 15.30
C ARG A 88 11.87 12.37 15.92
N GLN A 89 11.86 11.07 15.66
CA GLN A 89 12.90 10.15 16.11
C GLN A 89 14.25 10.43 15.44
N ASP A 90 14.23 10.76 14.14
CA ASP A 90 15.44 11.05 13.38
C ASP A 90 15.91 12.50 13.55
N HIS A 91 15.01 13.41 13.90
CA HIS A 91 15.23 14.86 14.02
C HIS A 91 14.84 15.41 15.41
N PRO A 92 15.44 14.94 16.52
CA PRO A 92 14.98 15.27 17.88
C PRO A 92 15.19 16.74 18.29
N LEU A 93 16.06 17.47 17.59
CA LEU A 93 16.36 18.87 17.89
C LEU A 93 15.47 19.86 17.12
N GLU A 94 14.72 19.38 16.13
CA GLU A 94 13.85 20.23 15.33
C GLU A 94 12.58 20.59 16.10
N LYS A 95 12.28 21.88 16.13
CA LYS A 95 11.13 22.43 16.86
C LYS A 95 9.88 22.56 16.00
N GLU A 96 10.05 22.69 14.69
CA GLU A 96 8.96 22.84 13.73
C GLU A 96 8.30 21.51 13.44
N ASP A 97 6.98 21.48 13.25
CA ASP A 97 6.24 20.28 12.89
C ASP A 97 6.56 19.78 11.49
N TYR A 98 6.60 18.45 11.35
CA TYR A 98 6.87 17.82 10.07
C TYR A 98 5.70 18.10 9.10
N PRO A 99 5.93 18.85 8.00
CA PRO A 99 4.84 19.39 7.20
C PRO A 99 4.33 18.39 6.15
N MET A 100 5.04 17.28 5.92
CA MET A 100 4.74 16.37 4.82
C MET A 100 3.77 15.27 5.25
N PRO A 101 2.88 14.80 4.35
CA PRO A 101 1.91 13.75 4.65
C PRO A 101 2.54 12.35 4.82
N TYR A 102 3.84 12.22 4.52
CA TYR A 102 4.57 10.97 4.59
C TYR A 102 6.04 11.19 4.94
N TYR A 103 6.69 10.18 5.51
CA TYR A 103 8.13 10.16 5.77
C TYR A 103 8.73 8.85 5.29
N ILE A 104 9.81 8.91 4.49
CA ILE A 104 10.56 7.74 4.05
C ILE A 104 11.86 7.67 4.86
N ARG A 105 12.10 6.51 5.46
CA ARG A 105 13.26 6.26 6.32
C ARG A 105 14.00 5.02 5.88
N ASN A 106 15.32 5.03 6.02
CA ASN A 106 16.12 3.82 6.00
C ASN A 106 16.78 3.61 7.36
N SER A 107 16.03 3.06 8.31
CA SER A 107 16.51 2.80 9.67
C SER A 107 17.40 1.56 9.79
N SER A 108 17.45 0.72 8.75
CA SER A 108 18.25 -0.50 8.72
C SER A 108 18.77 -0.73 7.30
N PRO A 109 19.85 -0.03 6.91
CA PRO A 109 20.40 -0.12 5.56
C PRO A 109 20.97 -1.53 5.35
N LYS A 110 20.17 -2.39 4.72
CA LYS A 110 20.53 -3.76 4.39
C LYS A 110 20.33 -3.96 2.91
N ILE A 111 21.45 -4.01 2.19
CA ILE A 111 21.44 -4.31 0.76
C ILE A 111 21.14 -5.79 0.56
N ARG A 112 20.10 -6.06 -0.23
CA ARG A 112 19.71 -7.42 -0.64
C ARG A 112 19.87 -7.56 -2.14
N THR A 113 20.48 -8.66 -2.57
CA THR A 113 20.67 -8.95 -4.00
C THR A 113 19.73 -10.07 -4.41
N PHE A 114 19.01 -9.86 -5.50
CA PHE A 114 18.05 -10.82 -6.02
C PHE A 114 18.26 -11.04 -7.52
N GLU A 115 17.95 -12.24 -7.97
CA GLU A 115 17.63 -12.51 -9.37
C GLU A 115 16.21 -12.00 -9.66
N ILE A 116 16.06 -11.32 -10.80
CA ILE A 116 14.75 -10.96 -11.33
C ILE A 116 14.28 -12.08 -12.25
N SER A 117 13.08 -12.60 -11.98
CA SER A 117 12.46 -13.63 -12.83
C SER A 117 12.36 -13.14 -14.28
N PRO A 118 12.66 -13.99 -15.28
CA PRO A 118 12.38 -13.68 -16.69
C PRO A 118 10.89 -13.41 -16.98
N LYS A 119 10.00 -13.83 -16.08
CA LYS A 119 8.54 -13.60 -16.13
C LYS A 119 8.07 -12.51 -15.17
N ALA A 120 8.98 -11.72 -14.60
CA ALA A 120 8.60 -10.64 -13.71
C ALA A 120 7.76 -9.60 -14.44
N SER A 121 6.79 -9.00 -13.74
CA SER A 121 6.04 -7.86 -14.23
C SER A 121 6.65 -6.55 -13.74
N PHE A 122 6.63 -5.54 -14.61
CA PHE A 122 7.15 -4.21 -14.32
C PHE A 122 6.08 -3.17 -14.61
N THR A 123 5.87 -2.26 -13.66
CA THR A 123 4.96 -1.14 -13.82
C THR A 123 5.71 0.15 -13.53
N LEU A 124 5.71 1.08 -14.47
CA LEU A 124 6.35 2.39 -14.32
C LEU A 124 5.28 3.49 -14.23
N GLN A 125 5.55 4.52 -13.44
CA GLN A 125 4.68 5.68 -13.26
C GLN A 125 5.23 6.90 -14.01
N THR A 126 6.55 6.95 -14.24
CA THR A 126 7.23 8.11 -14.80
C THR A 126 7.97 7.84 -16.11
N ASN A 127 7.66 6.73 -16.77
CA ASN A 127 8.29 6.32 -18.04
C ASN A 127 7.91 7.28 -19.17
N SER A 128 6.62 7.56 -19.34
CA SER A 128 6.12 8.53 -20.31
C SER A 128 5.56 9.73 -19.56
N THR A 129 6.41 10.74 -19.29
CA THR A 129 6.05 11.92 -18.48
C THR A 129 5.89 13.23 -19.27
N LYS A 130 6.07 13.20 -20.59
CA LYS A 130 6.12 14.40 -21.43
C LYS A 130 4.82 14.58 -22.21
N GLY A 131 4.15 15.72 -21.97
CA GLY A 131 3.03 16.20 -22.76
C GLY A 131 1.85 15.23 -22.81
N GLU A 132 1.25 15.08 -23.99
CA GLU A 132 0.05 14.27 -24.22
C GLU A 132 0.29 12.75 -24.10
N ASN A 133 1.54 12.31 -24.01
CA ASN A 133 1.90 10.90 -23.86
C ASN A 133 1.99 10.46 -22.39
N PHE A 134 1.39 11.22 -21.47
CA PHE A 134 1.43 10.89 -20.06
C PHE A 134 0.56 9.65 -19.76
N HIS A 135 1.18 8.60 -19.21
CA HIS A 135 0.49 7.34 -18.92
C HIS A 135 0.79 6.85 -17.50
N TRP A 136 -0.26 6.71 -16.69
CA TRP A 136 -0.16 6.07 -15.38
C TRP A 136 -0.06 4.54 -15.52
N ASN A 137 0.63 3.90 -14.58
CA ASN A 137 0.70 2.43 -14.45
C ASN A 137 1.12 1.70 -15.74
N GLU A 138 2.13 2.23 -16.44
CA GLU A 138 2.64 1.64 -17.68
C GLU A 138 3.23 0.26 -17.42
N SER A 139 2.59 -0.77 -17.96
CA SER A 139 3.16 -2.13 -18.00
C SER A 139 4.28 -2.18 -19.03
N VAL A 140 5.49 -2.52 -18.60
CA VAL A 140 6.68 -2.54 -19.46
C VAL A 140 7.39 -3.89 -19.43
N ASN A 141 8.12 -4.19 -20.50
CA ASN A 141 8.97 -5.36 -20.55
C ASN A 141 10.31 -5.12 -19.82
N THR A 142 11.08 -6.18 -19.62
CA THR A 142 12.38 -6.16 -18.93
C THR A 142 13.38 -5.17 -19.54
N ASP A 143 13.43 -5.05 -20.87
CA ASP A 143 14.38 -4.15 -21.53
C ASP A 143 14.00 -2.68 -21.36
N THR A 144 12.72 -2.36 -21.44
CA THR A 144 12.23 -1.01 -21.14
C THR A 144 12.47 -0.66 -19.68
N PHE A 145 12.19 -1.56 -18.73
CA PHE A 145 12.50 -1.35 -17.31
C PHE A 145 14.00 -1.09 -17.08
N LYS A 146 14.88 -1.91 -17.66
CA LYS A 146 16.34 -1.72 -17.57
C LYS A 146 16.77 -0.37 -18.11
N LYS A 147 16.32 -0.01 -19.33
CA LYS A 147 16.64 1.27 -19.96
C LYS A 147 16.16 2.43 -19.10
N PHE A 148 14.94 2.36 -18.58
CA PHE A 148 14.37 3.35 -17.69
C PHE A 148 15.26 3.56 -16.45
N VAL A 149 15.51 2.52 -15.66
CA VAL A 149 16.30 2.62 -14.41
C VAL A 149 17.72 3.12 -14.69
N LEU A 150 18.37 2.60 -15.73
CA LEU A 150 19.73 3.02 -16.08
C LEU A 150 19.79 4.47 -16.58
N SER A 151 18.77 4.93 -17.32
CA SER A 151 18.71 6.31 -17.84
C SER A 151 18.56 7.36 -16.75
N LYS A 152 17.95 7.00 -15.61
CA LYS A 152 17.76 7.89 -14.45
C LYS A 152 19.00 7.94 -13.55
N GLY A 153 19.98 7.08 -13.79
CA GLY A 153 21.16 6.92 -12.93
C GLY A 153 20.90 5.98 -11.74
N ILE A 154 22.00 5.46 -11.19
CA ILE A 154 21.99 4.58 -10.02
C ILE A 154 22.86 5.22 -8.93
N PRO A 155 22.36 5.38 -7.69
CA PRO A 155 21.05 4.91 -7.22
C PRO A 155 19.89 5.72 -7.78
N TYR A 156 18.83 5.03 -8.20
CA TYR A 156 17.58 5.70 -8.57
C TYR A 156 16.90 6.24 -7.31
N GLN A 157 16.50 7.51 -7.34
CA GLN A 157 16.05 8.24 -6.15
C GLN A 157 14.58 8.04 -5.81
N ILE A 158 13.82 7.35 -6.67
CA ILE A 158 12.42 7.00 -6.41
C ILE A 158 12.35 5.52 -6.04
N PRO A 159 11.67 5.15 -4.96
CA PRO A 159 11.60 3.76 -4.53
C PRO A 159 10.68 2.94 -5.44
N PHE A 160 10.85 1.64 -5.39
CA PHE A 160 9.94 0.68 -6.00
C PHE A 160 9.25 -0.14 -4.93
N HIS A 161 7.99 -0.50 -5.17
CA HIS A 161 7.36 -1.67 -4.55
C HIS A 161 7.92 -2.93 -5.19
N VAL A 162 8.40 -3.85 -4.38
CA VAL A 162 9.03 -5.09 -4.82
C VAL A 162 8.34 -6.28 -4.16
N GLU A 163 7.93 -7.24 -4.99
CA GLU A 163 7.44 -8.53 -4.54
C GLU A 163 8.44 -9.63 -4.90
N VAL A 164 8.87 -10.38 -3.88
CA VAL A 164 9.83 -11.49 -3.99
C VAL A 164 9.11 -12.78 -3.64
N LYS A 165 9.30 -13.81 -4.46
CA LYS A 165 8.79 -15.17 -4.21
C LYS A 165 9.95 -16.14 -4.16
N ASN A 166 10.14 -16.82 -3.03
CA ASN A 166 11.24 -17.76 -2.79
C ASN A 166 12.63 -17.18 -3.17
N GLY A 167 12.89 -15.92 -2.82
CA GLY A 167 14.16 -15.25 -3.12
C GLY A 167 14.35 -14.79 -4.57
N VAL A 168 13.31 -14.84 -5.42
CA VAL A 168 13.33 -14.34 -6.79
C VAL A 168 12.29 -13.23 -6.95
N ILE A 169 12.67 -12.11 -7.55
CA ILE A 169 11.72 -11.00 -7.78
C ILE A 169 10.72 -11.40 -8.86
N THR A 170 9.43 -11.22 -8.57
CA THR A 170 8.32 -11.51 -9.49
C THR A 170 7.58 -10.26 -9.94
N LYS A 171 7.69 -9.15 -9.21
CA LYS A 171 7.02 -7.89 -9.57
C LYS A 171 7.79 -6.69 -9.04
N ILE A 172 7.89 -5.65 -9.86
CA ILE A 172 8.44 -4.35 -9.51
C ILE A 172 7.47 -3.27 -10.00
N THR A 173 7.07 -2.38 -9.10
CA THR A 173 6.22 -1.24 -9.44
C THR A 173 6.87 0.04 -8.95
N GLU A 174 7.12 0.97 -9.87
CA GLU A 174 7.62 2.30 -9.51
C GLU A 174 6.62 2.99 -8.59
N GLN A 175 7.12 3.59 -7.54
CA GLN A 175 6.33 4.53 -6.77
C GLN A 175 6.17 5.84 -7.53
N TYR A 176 4.97 6.40 -7.53
CA TYR A 176 4.80 7.82 -7.82
C TYR A 176 5.01 8.69 -6.57
N ILE A 177 5.93 9.64 -6.63
CA ILE A 177 6.06 10.70 -5.63
C ILE A 177 5.69 12.01 -6.36
N PRO A 178 4.60 12.71 -5.95
CA PRO A 178 4.19 13.97 -6.56
C PRO A 178 5.23 15.08 -6.47
#